data_AF-A0A0H2S0N8-F1
#
_entry.id   AF-A0A0H2S0N8-F1
#
_cell.length_a   1.000
_cell.length_b   1.000
_cell.length_c   1.000
_cell.angle_alpha   90.00
_cell.angle_beta   90.00
_cell.angle_gamma   90.00
#
_symmetry.space_group_name_H-M   'P 1'
#
loop_
_entity.id
_entity.type
_entity.pdbx_description
1 polymer ?
#
loop_
_entity_poly.entity_id
_entity_poly.type
_entity_poly.pdbx_seq_one_letter_code
_entity_poly.pdbx_strand_id
1 'polypeptide(L)' 'MSSKVSYKEGDQVTYHPIGGASDNVASSTGQITSVFDDEGETKYTIRNDNTGKETTYKAMNIVGPAEK' A
#
# COMPACT_ATOMS: atom_id res chain seq x y z
N MET A 1 -15.52 14.76 0.17
CA MET A 1 -15.29 13.92 -1.02
C MET A 1 -13.99 13.18 -0.80
N SER A 2 -14.04 11.95 -0.29
CA SER A 2 -12.82 11.14 -0.12
C SER A 2 -12.45 10.58 -1.49
N SER A 3 -11.51 11.24 -2.17
CA SER A 3 -10.90 10.73 -3.38
C SER A 3 -10.22 9.41 -3.02
N LYS A 4 -10.81 8.29 -3.42
CA LYS A 4 -10.20 6.96 -3.33
C LYS A 4 -8.92 7.04 -4.17
N VAL A 5 -7.77 7.16 -3.52
CA VAL A 5 -6.48 7.27 -4.22
C VAL A 5 -6.20 5.93 -4.88
N SER A 6 -6.28 5.90 -6.20
CA SER A 6 -5.84 4.77 -7.01
C SER A 6 -4.36 4.95 -7.32
N TYR A 7 -3.55 3.94 -7.01
CA TYR A 7 -2.11 3.96 -7.25
C TYR A 7 -1.76 3.11 -8.48
N LYS A 8 -0.60 3.35 -9.10
CA LYS A 8 -0.10 2.58 -10.25
C LYS A 8 1.23 1.91 -9.94
N GLU A 9 1.59 0.93 -10.77
CA GLU A 9 2.89 0.28 -10.74
C GLU A 9 4.01 1.34 -10.85
N GLY A 10 5.00 1.24 -9.97
CA GLY A 10 6.10 2.18 -9.82
C GLY A 10 5.90 3.27 -8.78
N ASP A 11 4.67 3.53 -8.30
CA ASP A 11 4.42 4.55 -7.28
C ASP A 11 4.95 4.12 -5.90
N GLN A 12 5.42 5.11 -5.15
CA GLN A 12 5.94 4.93 -3.80
C GLN A 12 4.84 5.29 -2.79
N VAL A 13 4.52 4.34 -1.91
CA VAL A 13 3.40 4.44 -0.98
C VAL A 13 3.81 4.06 0.43
N THR A 14 3.13 4.68 1.39
CA THR A 14 3.23 4.32 2.81
C THR A 14 2.06 3.44 3.18
N TYR A 15 2.33 2.29 3.80
CA TYR A 15 1.35 1.28 4.14
C TYR A 15 1.60 0.70 5.54
N HIS A 16 0.58 0.09 6.14
CA HIS A 16 0.70 -0.61 7.43
C HIS A 16 0.67 -2.13 7.23
N PRO A 17 1.76 -2.87 7.52
CA PRO A 17 1.83 -4.32 7.33
C PRO A 17 1.02 -5.12 8.36
N ILE A 18 0.78 -4.55 9.54
CA ILE A 18 0.07 -5.18 10.65
C ILE A 18 -1.01 -4.21 11.12
N GLY A 19 -2.25 -4.67 11.27
CA GLY A 19 -3.28 -3.93 12.02
C GLY A 19 -3.81 -2.63 11.41
N GLY A 20 -4.01 -2.54 10.08
CA GLY A 20 -4.76 -1.42 9.47
C GLY A 20 -4.26 -0.02 9.85
N ALA A 21 -5.09 1.00 9.67
CA ALA A 21 -4.74 2.41 9.88
C ALA A 21 -4.84 2.89 11.35
N SER A 22 -4.79 2.00 12.35
CA SER A 22 -4.90 2.40 13.76
C SER A 22 -3.54 2.76 14.37
N ASP A 23 -3.50 3.92 15.03
CA ASP A 23 -2.39 4.78 15.46
C ASP A 23 -1.25 4.20 16.33
N ASN A 24 -0.96 2.89 16.31
CA ASN A 24 0.17 2.31 17.06
C ASN A 24 0.97 1.25 16.28
N VAL A 25 0.81 1.17 14.96
CA VAL A 25 1.54 0.20 14.12
C VAL A 25 2.54 0.88 13.20
N ALA A 26 3.72 0.28 13.08
CA ALA A 26 4.81 0.83 12.29
C ALA A 26 4.41 0.97 10.82
N SER A 27 4.33 2.22 10.33
CA SER A 27 4.20 2.52 8.90
C SER A 27 5.45 2.08 8.16
N SER A 28 5.27 1.34 7.08
CA SER A 28 6.33 0.93 6.16
C SER A 28 6.15 1.64 4.83
N THR A 29 7.27 1.96 4.19
CA THR A 29 7.29 2.45 2.81
C THR A 29 7.58 1.29 1.86
N GLY A 30 7.03 1.41 0.66
CA GLY A 30 7.35 0.49 -0.41
C GLY A 30 6.90 1.01 -1.77
N GLN A 31 7.34 0.31 -2.80
CA GLN A 31 6.98 0.58 -4.18
C GLN A 31 5.91 -0.39 -4.65
N ILE A 32 4.88 0.11 -5.34
CA ILE A 32 3.89 -0.74 -5.96
C ILE A 32 4.51 -1.44 -7.16
N THR A 33 4.54 -2.76 -7.15
CA THR A 33 5.05 -3.56 -8.25
C THR A 33 3.94 -4.15 -9.11
N SER A 34 2.72 -4.30 -8.57
CA SER A 34 1.58 -4.77 -9.35
C SER A 34 0.25 -4.30 -8.77
N VAL A 35 -0.74 -4.10 -9.63
CA VAL A 35 -2.10 -3.70 -9.26
C VAL A 35 -3.10 -4.61 -9.96
N PHE A 36 -4.00 -5.22 -9.19
CA PHE A 36 -5.03 -6.08 -9.74
C PHE A 36 -6.32 -6.00 -8.92
N ASP A 37 -7.44 -6.24 -9.59
CA ASP A 37 -8.75 -6.29 -8.95
C ASP A 37 -9.10 -7.75 -8.66
N ASP A 38 -9.43 -8.05 -7.41
CA ASP A 38 -9.76 -9.40 -6.95
C ASP A 38 -11.12 -9.36 -6.24
N GLU A 39 -12.10 -10.06 -6.80
CA GLU A 39 -13.48 -10.12 -6.27
C GLU A 39 -14.15 -8.75 -6.04
N GLY A 40 -13.80 -7.74 -6.85
CA GLY A 40 -14.32 -6.36 -6.73
C GLY A 40 -13.58 -5.50 -5.70
N GLU A 41 -12.48 -6.00 -5.14
CA GLU A 41 -11.55 -5.26 -4.31
C GLU A 41 -10.21 -5.05 -5.03
N THR A 42 -9.82 -3.80 -5.24
CA THR A 42 -8.49 -3.46 -5.77
C THR A 42 -7.39 -3.79 -4.74
N LYS A 43 -6.46 -4.64 -5.16
CA LYS A 43 -5.27 -5.07 -4.41
C LYS A 43 -4.00 -4.53 -5.07
N TYR A 44 -3.03 -4.22 -4.22
CA TYR A 44 -1.76 -3.64 -4.61
C TYR A 44 -0.64 -4.51 -4.06
N THR A 45 0.20 -5.05 -4.93
CA THR A 45 1.46 -5.68 -4.54
C THR A 45 2.47 -4.59 -4.26
N ILE A 46 2.93 -4.53 -3.02
CA ILE A 46 3.89 -3.54 -2.55
C ILE A 46 5.19 -4.27 -2.20
N ARG A 47 6.28 -3.82 -2.80
CA ARG A 47 7.63 -4.20 -2.45
C ARG A 47 8.14 -3.31 -1.34
N ASN A 48 8.35 -3.88 -0.16
CA ASN A 48 8.87 -3.17 1.00
C ASN A 48 10.33 -2.73 0.75
N ASP A 49 10.63 -1.44 0.90
CA ASP A 49 11.99 -0.91 0.70
C ASP A 49 12.99 -1.41 1.77
N ASN A 50 12.53 -1.74 2.97
CA ASN A 50 13.39 -2.18 4.08
C ASN A 50 13.82 -3.66 3.94
N THR A 51 12.93 -4.52 3.44
CA THR A 51 13.15 -5.97 3.39
C THR A 51 13.29 -6.51 1.95
N GLY A 52 12.91 -5.72 0.95
CA GLY A 52 12.88 -6.12 -0.45
C GLY A 52 11.77 -7.13 -0.80
N LYS A 53 10.92 -7.51 0.16
CA LYS A 53 9.84 -8.48 -0.02
C LYS A 53 8.60 -7.84 -0.63
N GLU A 54 7.93 -8.60 -1.48
CA GLU A 54 6.68 -8.21 -2.12
C GLU A 54 5.50 -8.85 -1.40
N THR A 55 4.52 -8.03 -1.01
CA THR A 55 3.31 -8.50 -0.35
C THR A 55 2.10 -7.77 -0.92
N THR A 56 1.02 -8.51 -1.14
CA THR A 56 -0.24 -7.94 -1.62
C THR A 56 -1.04 -7.36 -0.46
N TYR A 57 -1.38 -6.08 -0.56
CA TYR A 57 -2.20 -5.36 0.38
C TYR A 57 -3.45 -4.79 -0.29
N LYS A 58 -4.55 -4.75 0.47
CA LYS A 58 -5.74 -4.00 0.08
C LYS A 58 -5.49 -2.49 0.14
N ALA A 59 -6.23 -1.73 -0.66
CA ALA A 59 -6.21 -0.25 -0.65
C ALA A 59 -6.30 0.35 0.77
N MET A 60 -7.07 -0.29 1.66
CA MET A 60 -7.27 0.16 3.05
C MET A 60 -6.02 0.11 3.93
N ASN A 61 -5.00 -0.67 3.56
CA ASN A 61 -3.73 -0.71 4.30
C ASN A 61 -2.77 0.39 3.83
N ILE A 62 -3.05 1.04 2.70
CA ILE A 62 -2.24 2.12 2.15
C ILE A 62 -2.72 3.42 2.79
N VAL A 63 -1.83 4.06 3.53
CA VAL A 63 -2.09 5.31 4.27
C VAL A 63 -2.14 6.48 3.28
N GLY A 64 -1.20 6.48 2.34
CA GLY A 64 -1.03 7.59 1.40
C GLY A 64 0.18 7.42 0.49
N PRO A 65 0.40 8.36 -0.42
CA PRO A 65 1.67 8.47 -1.14
C PRO A 65 2.81 8.65 -0.12
N ALA A 66 3.94 7.99 -0.35
CA ALA A 66 5.14 8.23 0.44
C ALA A 66 5.68 9.61 0.04
N GLU A 67 5.49 10.62 0.89
CA GLU A 67 6.14 11.91 0.71
C GLU A 67 7.66 11.71 0.92
N LYS A 68 8.45 12.21 -0.03
CA LYS A 68 9.92 12.15 0.00
C LYS A 68 10.51 13.21 0.90
#